data_AF-Q92H67-F1
#
_entry.id   AF-Q92H67-F1
#
_cell.length_a   1.000
_cell.length_b   1.000
_cell.length_c   1.000
_cell.angle_alpha   90.00
_cell.angle_beta   90.00
_cell.angle_gamma   90.00
#
_symmetry.space_group_name_H-M   'P 1'
#
loop_
_entity.id
_entity.type
_entity.pdbx_description
1 polymer ?
#
loop_
_entity_poly.entity_id
_entity_poly.type
_entity_poly.pdbx_seq_one_letter_code
_entity_poly.pdbx_strand_id
1 'polypeptide(L)' 'MTIMSDGFGLCGIPENLINALLKSNVQNLTVISNNCGVDNFGLGLLLQTKQIKKMISSYVGENKIFEQQYLDKVL' A
#
# COMPACT_ATOMS: atom_id res chain seq x y z
N MET A 1 -2.71 12.03 -5.76
CA MET A 1 -1.69 12.55 -4.83
C MET A 1 -0.55 11.56 -4.76
N THR A 2 0.71 12.01 -4.68
CA THR A 2 1.86 11.12 -4.51
C THR A 2 2.39 11.22 -3.09
N ILE A 3 2.55 10.09 -2.42
CA ILE A 3 3.10 10.02 -1.05
C ILE A 3 4.23 9.00 -1.00
N MET A 4 5.21 9.26 -0.15
CA MET A 4 6.25 8.30 0.19
C MET A 4 5.99 7.77 1.60
N SER A 5 6.07 6.46 1.76
CA SER A 5 5.95 5.79 3.06
C SER A 5 7.24 5.04 3.33
N ASP A 6 7.77 5.23 4.54
CA ASP A 6 8.93 4.49 5.01
C ASP A 6 8.52 3.12 5.59
N GLY A 7 9.52 2.27 5.81
CA GLY A 7 9.40 0.95 6.44
C GLY A 7 9.93 -0.20 5.59
N PHE A 8 10.31 -1.28 6.26
CA PHE A 8 10.78 -2.53 5.65
C PHE A 8 9.92 -3.70 6.12
N GLY A 9 9.02 -4.15 5.26
CA GLY A 9 7.99 -5.13 5.62
C GLY A 9 7.01 -4.46 6.58
N LEU A 10 6.98 -4.93 7.84
CA LEU A 10 6.17 -4.32 8.90
C LEU A 10 6.97 -3.50 9.90
N CYS A 11 8.30 -3.45 9.75
CA CYS A 11 9.16 -2.69 10.65
C CYS A 11 9.28 -1.23 10.20
N GLY A 12 9.09 -0.30 11.13
CA GLY A 12 9.28 1.14 10.87
C GLY A 12 8.18 1.81 10.03
N ILE A 13 7.02 1.15 9.86
CA ILE A 13 5.91 1.71 9.08
C ILE A 13 5.11 2.75 9.90
N PRO A 14 4.55 3.79 9.25
CA PRO A 14 3.77 4.81 9.95
C PRO A 14 2.30 4.39 10.18
N GLU A 15 2.08 3.37 11.02
CA GLU A 15 0.77 2.70 11.20
C GLU A 15 -0.40 3.65 11.46
N ASN A 16 -0.22 4.64 12.34
CA ASN A 16 -1.28 5.60 12.68
C ASN A 16 -1.65 6.50 11.49
N LEU A 17 -0.67 6.90 10.68
CA LEU A 17 -0.93 7.71 9.48
C LEU A 17 -1.58 6.88 8.39
N ILE A 18 -1.18 5.62 8.21
CA ILE A 18 -1.81 4.67 7.29
C ILE A 18 -3.29 4.48 7.66
N ASN A 19 -3.58 4.27 8.95
CA ASN A 19 -4.96 4.16 9.44
C ASN A 19 -5.77 5.45 9.27
N ALA A 20 -5.14 6.62 9.42
CA ALA A 20 -5.80 7.90 9.16
C ALA A 20 -6.14 8.06 7.66
N LEU A 21 -5.22 7.68 6.77
CA LEU A 21 -5.46 7.68 5.32
C LEU A 21 -6.58 6.70 4.94
N LEU A 22 -6.59 5.51 5.53
CA LEU A 22 -7.66 4.52 5.34
C LEU A 22 -9.03 5.13 5.70
N LYS A 23 -9.14 5.75 6.88
CA LYS A 23 -10.38 6.40 7.33
C LYS A 23 -10.78 7.60 6.49
N SER A 24 -9.81 8.34 5.94
CA SER A 24 -10.09 9.49 5.07
C SER A 24 -10.73 9.11 3.74
N ASN A 25 -10.63 7.83 3.34
CA ASN A 25 -11.10 7.30 2.07
C ASN A 25 -10.56 8.07 0.84
N VAL A 26 -9.39 8.71 0.98
CA VAL A 26 -8.73 9.39 -0.14
C VAL A 26 -8.39 8.37 -1.23
N GLN A 27 -8.72 8.68 -2.47
CA GLN A 27 -8.59 7.78 -3.61
C GLN A 27 -7.44 8.21 -4.54
N ASN A 28 -7.06 7.31 -5.45
CA ASN A 28 -6.09 7.60 -6.51
C ASN A 28 -4.70 8.00 -6.00
N LEU A 29 -4.23 7.34 -4.95
CA LEU A 29 -2.88 7.54 -4.41
C LEU A 29 -1.84 6.88 -5.33
N THR A 30 -0.74 7.59 -5.58
CA THR A 30 0.52 6.97 -5.99
C THR A 30 1.41 6.86 -4.77
N VAL A 31 1.84 5.66 -4.43
CA VAL A 31 2.62 5.41 -3.21
C VAL A 31 4.00 4.89 -3.58
N ILE A 32 5.02 5.51 -2.98
CA ILE A 32 6.42 5.09 -3.07
C ILE A 32 6.79 4.44 -1.74
N SER A 33 7.17 3.17 -1.75
CA SER A 33 7.55 2.41 -0.55
C SER A 33 8.28 1.13 -0.98
N ASN A 34 9.18 0.62 -0.13
CA ASN A 34 9.90 -0.64 -0.39
C ASN A 34 8.93 -1.80 -0.70
N ASN A 35 7.87 -1.94 0.11
CA ASN A 35 6.77 -2.87 -0.11
C ASN A 35 5.45 -2.28 0.42
N CYS A 36 4.37 -3.06 0.29
CA CYS A 36 3.04 -2.66 0.73
C CYS A 36 2.64 -3.26 2.09
N GLY A 37 3.56 -3.82 2.86
CA GLY A 37 3.21 -4.69 3.99
C GLY A 37 2.49 -5.95 3.52
N VAL A 38 1.71 -6.57 4.42
CA VAL A 38 1.01 -7.84 4.16
C VAL A 38 -0.49 -7.64 4.01
N ASP A 39 -1.21 -8.70 3.68
CA ASP A 39 -2.67 -8.68 3.70
C ASP A 39 -3.17 -8.29 5.11
N ASN A 40 -4.04 -7.27 5.20
CA ASN A 40 -4.61 -6.72 6.43
C ASN A 40 -3.65 -5.94 7.36
N PHE A 41 -2.43 -5.57 6.92
CA PHE A 41 -1.55 -4.73 7.74
C PHE A 41 -0.66 -3.81 6.91
N GLY A 42 -0.31 -2.63 7.45
CA GLY A 42 0.42 -1.60 6.72
C GLY A 42 -0.35 -1.08 5.50
N LEU A 43 0.36 -0.78 4.40
CA LEU A 43 -0.25 -0.21 3.19
C LEU A 43 -1.21 -1.18 2.47
N GLY A 44 -1.16 -2.48 2.77
CA GLY A 44 -2.05 -3.51 2.25
C GLY A 44 -3.52 -3.21 2.55
N LEU A 45 -3.80 -2.50 3.65
CA LEU A 45 -5.13 -2.00 3.99
C LEU A 45 -5.68 -1.03 2.93
N LEU A 46 -4.82 -0.19 2.35
CA LEU A 46 -5.19 0.77 1.31
C LEU A 46 -5.32 0.12 -0.07
N LEU A 47 -4.61 -0.99 -0.32
CA LEU A 47 -4.81 -1.81 -1.52
C LEU A 47 -6.16 -2.53 -1.52
N GLN A 48 -6.57 -3.04 -0.37
CA GLN A 48 -7.86 -3.71 -0.18
C GLN A 48 -9.04 -2.77 -0.49
N THR A 49 -8.95 -1.52 -0.06
CA THR A 49 -9.95 -0.48 -0.27
C THR A 49 -9.79 0.27 -1.60
N LYS A 50 -8.85 -0.16 -2.46
CA LYS A 50 -8.56 0.44 -3.78
C LYS A 50 -8.19 1.93 -3.72
N GLN A 51 -7.73 2.41 -2.58
CA GLN A 51 -7.26 3.78 -2.41
C GLN A 51 -5.94 4.05 -3.16
N ILE A 52 -5.13 3.01 -3.37
CA ILE A 52 -3.88 3.08 -4.14
C ILE A 52 -4.16 2.77 -5.61
N LYS A 53 -3.81 3.71 -6.48
CA LYS A 53 -3.86 3.59 -7.95
C LYS A 53 -2.53 3.17 -8.56
N LYS A 54 -1.41 3.40 -7.88
CA LYS A 54 -0.07 3.04 -8.36
C LYS A 54 0.88 2.82 -7.20
N MET A 55 1.64 1.73 -7.27
CA MET A 55 2.79 1.48 -6.40
C MET A 55 4.10 1.69 -7.16
N ILE A 56 5.09 2.30 -6.50
CA ILE A 56 6.49 2.27 -6.90
C ILE A 56 7.23 1.56 -5.77
N SER A 57 7.63 0.31 -6.02
CA SER A 57 8.15 -0.59 -5.00
C SER A 57 9.30 -1.46 -5.50
N SER A 58 10.15 -1.90 -4.58
CA SER A 58 11.27 -2.81 -4.83
C SER A 58 10.89 -4.27 -4.59
N TYR A 59 9.85 -4.53 -3.80
CA TYR A 59 9.40 -5.89 -3.47
C TYR A 59 7.88 -5.98 -3.28
N VAL A 60 7.26 -7.01 -3.87
CA VAL A 60 5.81 -7.26 -3.83
C VAL A 60 5.40 -8.28 -2.76
N GLY A 61 6.29 -9.22 -2.41
CA GLY A 61 5.94 -10.46 -1.71
C GLY A 61 5.26 -10.31 -0.35
N GLU A 62 4.64 -11.40 0.11
CA GLU A 62 3.80 -11.52 1.31
C GLU A 62 2.47 -10.74 1.28
N ASN A 63 2.06 -10.24 0.11
CA ASN A 63 0.78 -9.56 -0.10
C ASN A 63 0.10 -10.08 -1.38
N LYS A 64 -0.85 -11.02 -1.22
CA LYS A 64 -1.51 -11.66 -2.38
C LYS A 64 -2.34 -10.68 -3.18
N ILE A 65 -2.95 -9.71 -2.49
CA ILE A 65 -3.76 -8.67 -3.15
C ILE A 65 -2.89 -7.77 -4.01
N PHE A 66 -1.70 -7.40 -3.53
CA PHE A 66 -0.76 -6.62 -4.33
C PHE A 66 -0.34 -7.39 -5.59
N GLU A 67 0.10 -8.64 -5.44
CA GLU A 67 0.48 -9.48 -6.57
C GLU A 67 -0.66 -9.62 -7.58
N GLN A 68 -1.87 -9.96 -7.12
CA GLN A 68 -3.04 -10.13 -7.96
C GLN A 68 -3.38 -8.84 -8.73
N GLN A 69 -3.47 -7.70 -8.03
CA GLN A 69 -3.85 -6.43 -8.65
C GLN A 69 -2.82 -5.96 -9.69
N TYR A 70 -1.53 -6.23 -9.45
CA TYR A 70 -0.47 -5.98 -10.42
C TYR A 70 -0.61 -6.85 -11.68
N LEU A 71 -0.81 -8.17 -11.51
CA LEU A 71 -0.97 -9.11 -12.63
C LEU A 71 -2.24 -8.83 -13.45
N ASP A 72 -3.32 -8.45 -12.78
CA ASP A 72 -4.59 -8.06 -13.40
C ASP A 72 -4.54 -6.69 -14.09
N LYS A 73 -3.42 -5.94 -13.93
CA LYS A 73 -3.21 -4.58 -14.47
C LYS A 73 -4.25 -3.56 -14.00
N VAL A 74 -4.68 -3.71 -12.76
CA VAL A 74 -5.63 -2.80 -12.09
C VAL A 74 -4.96 -1.95 -11.01
N LEU A 75 -3.63 -2.00 -10.93
CA LEU A 75 -2.74 -1.24 -10.04
C LEU A 75 -1.65 -0.50 -10.84
#